data_AF-A0A6B0WKX2-F1
#
_entry.id   AF-A0A6B0WKX2-F1
#
_cell.length_a   1.000
_cell.length_b   1.000
_cell.length_c   1.000
_cell.angle_alpha   90.00
_cell.angle_beta   90.00
_cell.angle_gamma   90.00
#
_symmetry.space_group_name_H-M   'P 1'
#
loop_
_entity.id
_entity.type
_entity.pdbx_description
1 polymer ?
#
loop_
_entity_poly.entity_id
_entity_poly.type
_entity_poly.pdbx_seq_one_letter_code
_entity_poly.pdbx_strand_id
1 'polypeptide(L)'
;MGNRRRFRSVIGVSVSKGTRRDTHRSPSMSHFRKMATLLAAIIGLVATSCGVHVGVFGGGSSVSGTVIYRERIALTPGATLIVQIRDTSYADAAAELIAEQVISDPGQVPIKFEVPYDPDDIDSGNVYSVSARIEESDGRLAFINDTAYDVITRGNPKKVDMVLVLVEPPPEMVDGEWSAEDRRPVEEPVHVTGTELLWEGGQAFVHVLFAISEVDGCYSIGREEARVDGSRIVVDVTAWVPAPTPWAIDCSDRTLELDAYVYLGSVGEELAAGDTYTVEVNGMESLTLAVP
;
A
#
# COMPACT_ATOMS: atom_id res chain seq x y z
N MET A 1 -24.60 13.04 -59.48
CA MET A 1 -25.06 14.19 -58.67
C MET A 1 -24.06 14.34 -57.51
N GLY A 2 -23.09 15.27 -57.54
CA GLY A 2 -23.22 16.68 -57.12
C GLY A 2 -22.94 16.82 -55.60
N ASN A 3 -22.26 17.81 -55.04
CA ASN A 3 -21.39 18.89 -55.49
C ASN A 3 -20.68 19.40 -54.20
N ARG A 4 -19.39 19.72 -54.32
CA ARG A 4 -18.53 20.63 -53.51
C ARG A 4 -19.10 21.23 -52.21
N ARG A 5 -18.24 21.31 -51.18
CA ARG A 5 -17.73 22.60 -50.63
C ARG A 5 -16.50 22.42 -49.74
N ARG A 6 -15.50 23.27 -50.00
CA ARG A 6 -14.30 23.55 -49.20
C ARG A 6 -14.68 24.49 -48.05
N PHE A 7 -13.96 24.43 -46.94
CA PHE A 7 -13.68 25.61 -46.13
C PHE A 7 -12.19 25.72 -45.80
N ARG A 8 -11.64 26.90 -46.10
CA ARG A 8 -10.32 27.43 -45.78
C ARG A 8 -10.52 28.50 -44.70
N SER A 9 -9.64 28.55 -43.71
CA SER A 9 -9.20 29.76 -42.98
C SER A 9 -7.97 29.30 -42.18
N VAL A 10 -6.71 29.70 -42.38
CA VAL A 10 -6.07 31.02 -42.55
C VAL A 10 -6.50 31.99 -41.45
N ILE A 11 -5.63 32.16 -40.44
CA ILE A 11 -5.04 33.43 -40.01
C ILE A 11 -3.72 33.05 -39.32
N GLY A 12 -2.62 33.58 -39.84
CA GLY A 12 -1.34 33.64 -39.15
C GLY A 12 -1.18 35.00 -38.50
N VAL A 13 -0.38 35.07 -37.44
CA VAL A 13 0.37 36.27 -37.08
C VAL A 13 1.76 35.81 -36.65
N SER A 14 2.76 36.47 -37.24
CA SER A 14 4.19 36.25 -37.12
C SER A 14 4.84 37.53 -36.61
N VAL A 15 6.07 37.41 -36.10
CA VAL A 15 7.08 38.45 -35.87
C VAL A 15 6.83 39.29 -34.59
N SER A 16 7.77 39.39 -33.64
CA SER A 16 9.03 40.10 -33.83
C SER A 16 10.12 39.78 -32.80
N LYS A 17 11.32 39.46 -33.31
CA LYS A 17 12.61 39.59 -32.62
C LYS A 17 13.01 41.06 -32.57
N GLY A 18 13.27 41.58 -31.37
CA GLY A 18 13.95 42.86 -31.13
C GLY A 18 15.33 42.63 -30.54
N THR A 19 16.35 42.80 -31.37
CA THR A 19 17.79 42.79 -31.09
C THR A 19 18.27 44.17 -30.62
N ARG A 20 19.40 44.18 -29.89
CA ARG A 20 20.42 45.26 -29.66
C ARG A 20 20.47 45.78 -28.22
N ARG A 21 21.61 46.14 -27.66
CA ARG A 21 23.07 45.96 -27.93
C ARG A 21 23.75 46.60 -26.71
N ASP A 22 24.93 46.08 -26.36
CA ASP A 22 26.13 46.75 -25.88
C ASP A 22 25.98 48.03 -25.04
N THR A 23 26.60 48.05 -23.85
CA THR A 23 27.92 48.69 -23.65
C THR A 23 28.27 48.80 -22.16
N HIS A 24 29.39 48.17 -21.81
CA HIS A 24 30.55 48.81 -21.19
C HIS A 24 30.33 49.88 -20.08
N ARG A 25 30.68 49.54 -18.83
CA ARG A 25 31.62 50.29 -17.96
C ARG A 25 31.59 49.79 -16.50
N SER A 26 32.66 49.13 -16.09
CA SER A 26 33.27 49.46 -14.79
C SER A 26 34.02 50.79 -14.96
N PRO A 27 34.11 51.62 -13.90
CA PRO A 27 35.36 51.60 -13.14
C PRO A 27 35.24 51.98 -11.65
N SER A 28 36.38 51.83 -10.99
CA SER A 28 36.96 52.77 -10.00
C SER A 28 36.85 52.40 -8.52
N MET A 29 37.92 51.74 -8.07
CA MET A 29 38.49 51.93 -6.73
C MET A 29 39.11 53.33 -6.58
N SER A 30 38.85 54.01 -5.47
CA SER A 30 39.76 55.00 -4.87
C SER A 30 39.52 55.02 -3.35
N HIS A 31 40.43 54.47 -2.56
CA HIS A 31 41.58 55.16 -1.94
C HIS A 31 41.20 56.21 -0.88
N PHE A 32 41.23 55.81 0.39
CA PHE A 32 41.67 56.68 1.50
C PHE A 32 42.52 55.84 2.47
N ARG A 33 43.86 55.85 2.27
CA ARG A 33 44.88 56.44 3.17
C ARG A 33 44.86 55.82 4.59
N LYS A 34 45.68 54.80 4.84
CA LYS A 34 47.06 54.86 5.40
C LYS A 34 47.16 55.62 6.74
N MET A 35 47.37 54.88 7.84
CA MET A 35 48.41 55.17 8.83
C MET A 35 48.79 53.91 9.62
N ALA A 36 50.02 53.46 9.39
CA ALA A 36 50.75 52.44 10.15
C ALA A 36 51.29 53.06 11.45
N THR A 37 51.37 52.36 12.58
CA THR A 37 52.56 51.69 13.19
C THR A 37 52.26 51.60 14.72
N LEU A 38 52.75 50.70 15.58
CA LEU A 38 53.84 49.71 15.59
C LEU A 38 53.59 48.72 16.77
N LEU A 39 54.24 47.55 16.67
CA LEU A 39 54.27 46.33 17.50
C LEU A 39 54.34 46.42 19.04
N ALA A 40 53.71 45.44 19.72
CA ALA A 40 54.32 44.64 20.79
C ALA A 40 53.52 43.34 21.03
N ALA A 41 54.23 42.20 21.04
CA ALA A 41 53.72 40.86 21.21
C ALA A 41 53.57 40.46 22.69
N ILE A 42 52.45 39.85 23.08
CA ILE A 42 52.38 38.89 24.21
C ILE A 42 51.40 37.77 23.84
N ILE A 43 51.93 36.56 23.90
CA ILE A 43 51.25 35.27 23.80
C ILE A 43 50.31 35.12 25.00
N GLY A 44 49.02 34.92 24.73
CA GLY A 44 47.99 34.62 25.73
C GLY A 44 46.99 33.63 25.17
N LEU A 45 47.34 32.34 25.24
CA LEU A 45 46.45 31.22 24.98
C LEU A 45 45.35 31.19 26.05
N VAL A 46 44.15 31.66 25.72
CA VAL A 46 42.92 31.31 26.45
C VAL A 46 41.91 30.82 25.42
N ALA A 47 41.94 29.51 25.18
CA ALA A 47 40.87 28.78 24.53
C ALA A 47 39.66 28.82 25.47
N THR A 48 38.78 29.81 25.31
CA THR A 48 37.44 29.74 25.89
C THR A 48 36.52 29.30 24.78
N SER A 49 36.08 28.05 24.91
CA SER A 49 35.14 27.33 24.08
C SER A 49 34.04 28.24 23.55
N CYS A 50 33.95 28.35 22.22
CA CYS A 50 32.65 28.50 21.59
C CYS A 50 31.91 27.20 21.96
N GLY A 51 31.04 27.27 22.97
CA GLY A 51 30.16 26.18 23.31
C GLY A 51 29.36 25.88 22.05
N VAL A 52 29.66 24.74 21.43
CA VAL A 52 28.69 24.09 20.56
C VAL A 52 27.49 23.88 21.46
N HIS A 53 26.44 24.67 21.25
CA HIS A 53 25.11 24.30 21.69
C HIS A 53 24.78 23.02 20.92
N VAL A 54 25.19 21.89 21.47
CA VAL A 54 24.51 20.63 21.18
C VAL A 54 23.13 20.88 21.76
N GLY A 55 22.19 21.24 20.89
CA GLY A 55 20.77 21.17 21.22
C GLY A 55 20.51 19.72 21.58
N VAL A 56 20.61 19.40 22.87
CA VAL A 56 19.95 18.24 23.42
C VAL A 56 18.48 18.55 23.20
N PHE A 57 17.86 17.91 22.21
CA PHE A 57 16.40 17.86 22.09
C PHE A 57 15.90 17.19 23.36
N GLY A 58 15.65 18.01 24.38
CA GLY A 58 15.12 17.58 25.66
C GLY A 58 13.65 17.27 25.50
N GLY A 59 13.29 16.00 25.63
CA GLY A 59 11.92 15.57 25.87
C GLY A 59 11.00 15.45 24.64
N GLY A 60 11.53 15.16 23.46
CA GLY A 60 10.70 14.88 22.29
C GLY A 60 9.76 13.69 22.53
N SER A 61 8.49 13.82 22.16
CA SER A 61 7.62 12.65 22.05
C SER A 61 7.92 11.93 20.73
N SER A 62 7.64 10.63 20.67
CA SER A 62 7.83 9.86 19.44
C SER A 62 6.62 8.98 19.14
N VAL A 63 6.45 8.67 17.85
CA VAL A 63 5.65 7.54 17.38
C VAL A 63 6.63 6.45 16.99
N SER A 64 6.49 5.26 17.55
CA SER A 64 7.40 4.14 17.32
C SER A 64 6.66 2.93 16.75
N GLY A 65 7.39 1.95 16.24
CA GLY A 65 6.73 0.81 15.65
C GLY A 65 7.62 -0.09 14.84
N THR A 66 6.95 -0.97 14.08
CA THR A 66 7.57 -1.78 13.05
C THR A 66 6.86 -1.65 11.72
N VAL A 67 7.59 -1.91 10.65
CA VAL A 67 7.10 -2.05 9.29
C VAL A 67 7.37 -3.48 8.83
N ILE A 68 6.35 -4.14 8.30
CA ILE A 68 6.43 -5.44 7.63
C ILE A 68 5.81 -5.36 6.23
N TYR A 69 6.16 -6.31 5.37
CA TYR A 69 5.46 -6.66 4.14
C TYR A 69 5.43 -8.19 4.02
N ARG A 70 4.54 -8.72 3.17
CA ARG A 70 4.20 -10.16 3.15
C ARG A 70 4.98 -10.94 2.11
N GLU A 71 5.46 -10.26 1.08
CA GLU A 71 6.23 -10.82 -0.01
C GLU A 71 7.63 -11.23 0.45
N ARG A 72 8.13 -12.38 -0.03
CA ARG A 72 9.47 -12.89 0.29
C ARG A 72 10.54 -12.24 -0.59
N ILE A 73 10.56 -10.91 -0.63
CA ILE A 73 11.43 -10.09 -1.46
C ILE A 73 12.44 -9.36 -0.57
N ALA A 74 13.72 -9.44 -0.95
CA ALA A 74 14.77 -8.69 -0.29
C ALA A 74 14.82 -7.26 -0.86
N LEU A 75 14.91 -6.26 0.01
CA LEU A 75 15.19 -4.88 -0.39
C LEU A 75 16.59 -4.78 -0.98
N THR A 76 16.78 -3.88 -1.96
CA THR A 76 18.12 -3.63 -2.52
C THR A 76 19.03 -2.94 -1.50
N PRO A 77 20.35 -3.16 -1.57
CA PRO A 77 21.29 -2.27 -0.89
C PRO A 77 21.09 -0.83 -1.38
N GLY A 78 20.93 0.11 -0.46
CA GLY A 78 20.59 1.51 -0.73
C GLY A 78 19.09 1.81 -0.71
N ALA A 79 18.22 0.84 -0.49
CA ALA A 79 16.80 1.09 -0.26
C ALA A 79 16.60 2.02 0.95
N THR A 80 15.52 2.80 0.91
CA THR A 80 15.22 3.80 1.94
C THR A 80 13.78 3.65 2.43
N LEU A 81 13.62 3.48 3.73
CA LEU A 81 12.32 3.56 4.40
C LEU A 81 12.07 5.02 4.83
N ILE A 82 10.93 5.57 4.43
CA ILE A 82 10.48 6.91 4.80
C ILE A 82 9.21 6.75 5.62
N VAL A 83 9.23 7.20 6.88
CA VAL A 83 8.10 7.18 7.80
C VAL A 83 7.70 8.59 8.17
N GLN A 84 6.43 8.94 8.00
CA GLN A 84 5.93 10.30 8.13
C GLN A 84 4.68 10.34 9.00
N ILE A 85 4.64 11.27 9.95
CA ILE A 85 3.44 11.65 10.70
C ILE A 85 2.82 12.84 9.99
N ARG A 86 1.53 12.74 9.66
CA ARG A 86 0.78 13.81 9.00
C ARG A 86 -0.51 14.14 9.72
N ASP A 87 -0.93 15.40 9.63
CA ASP A 87 -2.28 15.83 10.00
C ASP A 87 -3.27 15.43 8.91
N THR A 88 -4.19 14.53 9.26
CA THR A 88 -5.22 13.95 8.37
C THR A 88 -6.62 14.41 8.75
N SER A 89 -6.75 15.52 9.48
CA SER A 89 -8.03 16.06 9.94
C SER A 89 -8.98 16.46 8.81
N TYR A 90 -8.44 16.78 7.64
CA TYR A 90 -9.18 17.26 6.48
C TYR A 90 -9.03 16.30 5.30
N ALA A 91 -10.11 15.60 4.95
CA ALA A 91 -10.09 14.62 3.87
C ALA A 91 -9.84 15.23 2.47
N ASP A 92 -10.22 16.50 2.27
CA ASP A 92 -10.16 17.19 0.98
C ASP A 92 -8.94 18.13 0.83
N ALA A 93 -7.96 18.01 1.73
CA ALA A 93 -6.73 18.81 1.71
C ALA A 93 -5.49 17.92 1.68
N ALA A 94 -4.39 18.46 1.16
CA ALA A 94 -3.10 17.81 1.30
C ALA A 94 -2.74 17.74 2.79
N ALA A 95 -2.53 16.52 3.28
CA ALA A 95 -2.20 16.27 4.68
C ALA A 95 -0.86 16.93 5.03
N GLU A 96 -0.86 17.76 6.08
CA GLU A 96 0.31 18.52 6.52
C GLU A 96 1.36 17.58 7.15
N LEU A 97 2.63 17.74 6.78
CA LEU A 97 3.72 16.96 7.35
C LEU A 97 4.11 17.52 8.71
N ILE A 98 3.99 16.70 9.76
CA ILE A 98 4.37 17.05 11.13
C ILE A 98 5.80 16.62 11.42
N ALA A 99 6.13 15.37 11.08
CA ALA A 99 7.46 14.82 11.31
C ALA A 99 7.79 13.71 10.33
N GLU A 100 9.09 13.50 10.09
CA GLU A 100 9.62 12.50 9.18
C GLU A 100 10.84 11.81 9.78
N GLN A 101 10.94 10.50 9.55
CA GLN A 101 12.16 9.72 9.71
C GLN A 101 12.51 9.07 8.38
N VAL A 102 13.78 9.17 8.00
CA VAL A 102 14.36 8.49 6.84
C VAL A 102 15.40 7.48 7.32
N ILE A 103 15.24 6.22 6.95
CA ILE A 103 16.13 5.11 7.31
C ILE A 103 16.72 4.54 6.03
N SER A 104 17.99 4.84 5.78
CA SER A 104 18.77 4.22 4.69
C SER A 104 19.17 2.80 5.07
N ASP A 105 19.20 1.91 4.08
CA ASP A 105 19.56 0.49 4.27
C ASP A 105 18.80 -0.15 5.44
N PRO A 106 17.45 -0.12 5.44
CA PRO A 106 16.65 -0.50 6.60
C PRO A 106 16.80 -1.97 7.01
N GLY A 107 17.43 -2.81 6.18
CA GLY A 107 17.68 -4.22 6.44
C GLY A 107 16.45 -5.07 6.13
N GLN A 108 16.16 -6.04 7.00
CA GLN A 108 15.07 -6.99 6.83
C GLN A 108 13.89 -6.67 7.74
N VAL A 109 12.69 -7.04 7.29
CA VAL A 109 11.47 -6.96 8.11
C VAL A 109 11.53 -7.93 9.30
N PRO A 110 10.93 -7.59 10.46
CA PRO A 110 10.29 -6.31 10.78
C PRO A 110 11.31 -5.16 10.95
N ILE A 111 11.12 -4.07 10.20
CA ILE A 111 11.98 -2.88 10.27
C ILE A 111 11.45 -1.97 11.37
N LYS A 112 12.29 -1.64 12.36
CA LYS A 112 11.90 -0.75 13.46
C LYS A 112 12.01 0.71 13.06
N PHE A 113 11.07 1.53 13.51
CA PHE A 113 11.12 2.98 13.35
C PHE A 113 10.77 3.70 14.66
N GLU A 114 11.20 4.96 14.75
CA GLU A 114 10.86 5.89 15.82
C GLU A 114 10.91 7.32 15.25
N VAL A 115 9.74 7.89 14.98
CA VAL A 115 9.60 9.25 14.44
C VAL A 115 9.45 10.23 15.60
N PRO A 116 10.47 11.04 15.93
CA PRO A 116 10.35 12.10 16.92
C PRO A 116 9.50 13.25 16.38
N TYR A 117 8.70 13.88 17.25
CA TYR A 117 7.93 15.08 16.93
C TYR A 117 7.92 16.06 18.11
N ASP A 118 7.63 17.33 17.83
CA ASP A 118 7.40 18.35 18.86
C ASP A 118 5.94 18.27 19.35
N PRO A 119 5.69 18.01 20.65
CA PRO A 119 4.33 18.02 21.19
C PRO A 119 3.59 19.35 21.00
N ASP A 120 4.31 20.47 20.83
CA ASP A 120 3.70 21.80 20.62
C ASP A 120 3.09 21.94 19.20
N ASP A 121 3.47 21.07 18.25
CA ASP A 121 2.88 20.99 16.90
C ASP A 121 1.58 20.17 16.87
N ILE A 122 1.15 19.61 18.00
CA ILE A 122 -0.02 18.73 18.09
C ILE A 122 -1.24 19.47 18.66
N ASP A 123 -2.28 19.62 17.86
CA ASP A 123 -3.61 20.03 18.31
C ASP A 123 -4.44 18.80 18.70
N SER A 124 -4.90 18.77 19.96
CA SER A 124 -5.78 17.71 20.48
C SER A 124 -7.09 17.52 19.71
N GLY A 125 -7.57 18.54 18.99
CA GLY A 125 -8.75 18.49 18.13
C GLY A 125 -8.54 17.78 16.81
N ASN A 126 -7.29 17.63 16.36
CA ASN A 126 -6.93 17.09 15.05
C ASN A 126 -6.75 15.56 15.07
N VAL A 127 -6.70 14.95 13.87
CA VAL A 127 -6.31 13.55 13.64
C VAL A 127 -4.94 13.54 13.02
N TYR A 128 -4.07 12.67 13.55
CA TYR A 128 -2.76 12.44 12.98
C TYR A 128 -2.66 10.98 12.57
N SER A 129 -2.12 10.73 11.38
CA SER A 129 -1.86 9.37 10.90
C SER A 129 -0.38 9.23 10.57
N VAL A 130 0.17 8.05 10.84
CA VAL A 130 1.51 7.67 10.38
C VAL A 130 1.41 6.88 9.08
N SER A 131 2.34 7.14 8.18
CA SER A 131 2.49 6.46 6.90
C SER A 131 3.93 6.02 6.70
N ALA A 132 4.13 4.94 5.98
CA ALA A 132 5.44 4.42 5.64
C ALA A 132 5.49 4.02 4.17
N ARG A 133 6.61 4.31 3.52
CA ARG A 133 6.92 3.87 2.16
C ARG A 133 8.38 3.46 2.03
N ILE A 134 8.65 2.52 1.14
CA ILE A 134 10.00 2.06 0.83
C ILE A 134 10.30 2.40 -0.63
N GLU A 135 11.35 3.19 -0.83
CA GLU A 135 11.92 3.47 -2.14
C GLU A 135 13.17 2.59 -2.32
N GLU A 136 13.28 1.93 -3.47
CA GLU A 136 14.46 1.14 -3.83
C GLU A 136 15.62 2.04 -4.24
N SER A 137 16.83 1.47 -4.33
CA SER A 137 18.04 2.21 -4.70
C SER A 137 18.00 2.87 -6.09
N ASP A 138 17.10 2.43 -6.97
CA ASP A 138 16.83 3.03 -8.28
C ASP A 138 15.75 4.14 -8.25
N GLY A 139 15.21 4.46 -7.07
CA GLY A 139 14.18 5.47 -6.86
C GLY A 139 12.75 4.99 -7.08
N ARG A 140 12.54 3.70 -7.37
CA ARG A 140 11.20 3.10 -7.49
C ARG A 140 10.51 3.04 -6.13
N LEU A 141 9.23 3.43 -6.08
CA LEU A 141 8.38 3.16 -4.93
C LEU A 141 7.99 1.68 -4.92
N ALA A 142 8.63 0.87 -4.09
CA ALA A 142 8.34 -0.56 -4.03
C ALA A 142 7.17 -0.86 -3.10
N PHE A 143 7.15 -0.27 -1.91
CA PHE A 143 6.14 -0.58 -0.89
C PHE A 143 5.53 0.68 -0.27
N ILE A 144 4.25 0.63 0.09
CA ILE A 144 3.54 1.70 0.82
C ILE A 144 2.43 1.10 1.68
N ASN A 145 2.05 1.74 2.78
CA ASN A 145 0.85 1.34 3.51
C ASN A 145 -0.41 1.84 2.80
N ASP A 146 -1.42 0.99 2.66
CA ASP A 146 -2.73 1.30 2.09
C ASP A 146 -3.83 1.50 3.16
N THR A 147 -3.50 1.18 4.40
CA THR A 147 -4.37 1.33 5.57
C THR A 147 -3.97 2.56 6.38
N ALA A 148 -4.93 3.30 6.90
CA ALA A 148 -4.69 4.43 7.79
C ALA A 148 -4.28 3.95 9.20
N TYR A 149 -3.21 4.51 9.74
CA TYR A 149 -2.74 4.24 11.11
C TYR A 149 -2.78 5.53 11.93
N ASP A 150 -3.91 5.79 12.59
CA ASP A 150 -4.06 6.98 13.43
C ASP A 150 -3.25 6.88 14.72
N VAL A 151 -2.66 8.00 15.14
CA VAL A 151 -1.71 8.10 16.26
C VAL A 151 -1.92 9.37 17.09
N ILE A 152 -1.31 9.40 18.29
CA ILE A 152 -1.16 10.57 19.16
C ILE A 152 -2.45 11.07 19.85
N THR A 153 -3.47 11.47 19.09
CA THR A 153 -4.69 12.12 19.60
C THR A 153 -5.87 11.16 19.70
N ARG A 154 -6.97 11.59 20.34
CA ARG A 154 -8.25 10.84 20.41
C ARG A 154 -8.13 9.41 20.98
N GLY A 155 -7.14 9.17 21.83
CA GLY A 155 -6.88 7.86 22.42
C GLY A 155 -6.09 6.90 21.51
N ASN A 156 -5.68 7.36 20.33
CA ASN A 156 -4.87 6.58 19.41
C ASN A 156 -3.47 6.31 19.98
N PRO A 157 -2.87 5.15 19.64
CA PRO A 157 -1.59 4.76 20.20
C PRO A 157 -0.44 5.65 19.69
N LYS A 158 0.68 5.63 20.42
CA LYS A 158 1.99 6.13 19.92
C LYS A 158 2.92 5.00 19.47
N LYS A 159 2.41 3.76 19.47
CA LYS A 159 3.12 2.58 19.01
C LYS A 159 2.22 1.81 18.03
N VAL A 160 2.68 1.63 16.80
CA VAL A 160 1.91 0.95 15.75
C VAL A 160 2.80 0.00 14.97
N ASP A 161 2.26 -1.15 14.58
CA ASP A 161 2.90 -2.06 13.65
C ASP A 161 2.17 -1.93 12.31
N MET A 162 2.89 -1.50 11.27
CA MET A 162 2.35 -1.22 9.96
C MET A 162 2.68 -2.35 8.99
N VAL A 163 1.67 -2.74 8.21
CA VAL A 163 1.84 -3.60 7.04
C VAL A 163 1.82 -2.77 5.78
N LEU A 164 2.85 -2.91 4.96
CA LEU A 164 2.95 -2.28 3.66
C LEU A 164 2.53 -3.28 2.57
N VAL A 165 2.00 -2.74 1.48
CA VAL A 165 1.70 -3.47 0.26
C VAL A 165 2.73 -3.13 -0.80
N LEU A 166 3.15 -4.15 -1.56
CA LEU A 166 3.98 -3.94 -2.74
C LEU A 166 3.16 -3.23 -3.82
N VAL A 167 3.68 -2.15 -4.39
CA VAL A 167 3.03 -1.40 -5.48
C VAL A 167 3.81 -1.47 -6.78
N GLU A 168 5.09 -1.81 -6.74
CA GLU A 168 5.89 -2.04 -7.95
C GLU A 168 6.95 -3.12 -7.67
N PRO A 169 6.89 -4.29 -8.35
CA PRO A 169 7.77 -5.43 -8.08
C PRO A 169 9.22 -5.19 -8.55
N PRO A 170 10.17 -6.02 -8.10
CA PRO A 170 11.53 -6.01 -8.64
C PRO A 170 11.54 -6.36 -10.13
N PRO A 171 12.13 -5.53 -11.01
CA PRO A 171 12.12 -5.73 -12.47
C PRO A 171 12.72 -7.06 -12.90
N GLU A 172 13.70 -7.57 -12.15
CA GLU A 172 14.33 -8.86 -12.41
C GLU A 172 13.40 -10.05 -12.20
N MET A 173 12.30 -9.87 -11.46
CA MET A 173 11.29 -10.90 -11.27
C MET A 173 10.18 -10.82 -12.32
N VAL A 174 10.07 -9.72 -13.07
CA VAL A 174 9.00 -9.47 -14.04
C VAL A 174 9.34 -10.03 -15.43
N ASP A 175 8.54 -10.99 -15.88
CA ASP A 175 8.60 -11.54 -17.24
C ASP A 175 7.82 -10.66 -18.24
N GLY A 176 8.20 -9.38 -18.39
CA GLY A 176 7.56 -8.47 -19.34
C GLY A 176 7.33 -7.05 -18.80
N GLU A 177 6.37 -6.34 -19.40
CA GLU A 177 5.91 -5.06 -18.87
C GLU A 177 4.95 -5.30 -17.70
N TRP A 178 5.25 -4.70 -16.54
CA TRP A 178 4.38 -4.75 -15.37
C TRP A 178 3.24 -3.74 -15.49
N SER A 179 2.06 -4.13 -15.04
CA SER A 179 0.92 -3.26 -14.79
C SER A 179 0.27 -3.54 -13.43
N ALA A 180 -0.47 -2.56 -12.91
CA ALA A 180 -1.26 -2.76 -11.70
C ALA A 180 -2.36 -3.83 -11.86
N GLU A 181 -2.74 -4.19 -13.08
CA GLU A 181 -3.74 -5.23 -13.33
C GLU A 181 -3.17 -6.63 -13.05
N ASP A 182 -1.87 -6.84 -13.27
CA ASP A 182 -1.19 -8.12 -13.03
C ASP A 182 -1.16 -8.52 -11.56
N ARG A 183 -1.36 -7.55 -10.65
CA ARG A 183 -1.41 -7.77 -9.19
C ARG A 183 -2.85 -7.99 -8.68
N ARG A 184 -3.89 -7.80 -9.50
CA ARG A 184 -5.26 -7.92 -9.01
C ARG A 184 -5.53 -9.35 -8.54
N PRO A 185 -6.15 -9.54 -7.36
CA PRO A 185 -6.56 -10.86 -6.92
C PRO A 185 -7.37 -11.58 -8.00
N VAL A 186 -7.17 -12.89 -8.12
CA VAL A 186 -7.91 -13.77 -9.02
C VAL A 186 -8.88 -14.61 -8.20
N GLU A 187 -10.04 -14.89 -8.77
CA GLU A 187 -11.05 -15.75 -8.15
C GLU A 187 -10.79 -17.20 -8.57
N GLU A 188 -10.51 -18.08 -7.61
CA GLU A 188 -10.16 -19.49 -7.83
C GLU A 188 -11.06 -20.43 -6.99
N PRO A 189 -11.34 -21.66 -7.46
CA PRO A 189 -12.07 -22.65 -6.67
C PRO A 189 -11.32 -23.02 -5.37
N VAL A 190 -12.05 -23.11 -4.26
CA VAL A 190 -11.46 -23.56 -2.99
C VAL A 190 -11.09 -25.05 -3.02
N HIS A 191 -10.10 -25.45 -2.21
CA HIS A 191 -9.80 -26.85 -1.98
C HIS A 191 -10.81 -27.47 -1.01
N VAL A 192 -11.84 -28.10 -1.57
CA VAL A 192 -12.90 -28.76 -0.80
C VAL A 192 -12.33 -29.96 -0.03
N THR A 193 -12.57 -30.02 1.28
CA THR A 193 -12.16 -31.11 2.18
C THR A 193 -13.34 -31.98 2.63
N GLY A 194 -14.57 -31.48 2.49
CA GLY A 194 -15.78 -32.26 2.70
C GLY A 194 -17.04 -31.51 2.28
N THR A 195 -18.09 -32.26 1.97
CA THR A 195 -19.38 -31.71 1.61
C THR A 195 -20.51 -32.50 2.26
N GLU A 196 -21.49 -31.80 2.83
CA GLU A 196 -22.71 -32.37 3.38
C GLU A 196 -23.93 -31.59 2.89
N LEU A 197 -25.04 -32.28 2.57
CA LEU A 197 -26.33 -31.62 2.38
C LEU A 197 -27.15 -31.72 3.66
N LEU A 198 -27.61 -30.58 4.15
CA LEU A 198 -28.33 -30.46 5.40
C LEU A 198 -29.72 -29.87 5.15
N TRP A 199 -30.65 -30.21 6.06
CA TRP A 199 -32.02 -29.73 6.03
C TRP A 199 -32.40 -29.18 7.41
N GLU A 200 -32.64 -27.88 7.51
CA GLU A 200 -33.08 -27.25 8.74
C GLU A 200 -34.21 -26.26 8.46
N GLY A 201 -35.25 -26.28 9.30
CA GLY A 201 -36.35 -25.32 9.19
C GLY A 201 -37.15 -25.34 7.88
N GLY A 202 -37.07 -26.42 7.09
CA GLY A 202 -37.72 -26.49 5.78
C GLY A 202 -36.87 -25.99 4.61
N GLN A 203 -35.60 -25.65 4.86
CA GLN A 203 -34.65 -25.20 3.84
C GLN A 203 -33.51 -26.20 3.71
N ALA A 204 -33.14 -26.49 2.47
CA ALA A 204 -31.94 -27.25 2.15
C ALA A 204 -30.74 -26.30 1.94
N PHE A 205 -29.59 -26.68 2.47
CA PHE A 205 -28.33 -25.99 2.23
C PHE A 205 -27.19 -26.99 2.12
N VAL A 206 -26.19 -26.64 1.32
CA VAL A 206 -24.96 -27.41 1.17
C VAL A 206 -23.93 -26.82 2.12
N HIS A 207 -23.45 -27.62 3.07
CA HIS A 207 -22.31 -27.31 3.92
C HIS A 207 -21.05 -27.79 3.24
N VAL A 208 -20.14 -26.87 2.94
CA VAL A 208 -18.87 -27.12 2.28
C VAL A 208 -17.75 -26.82 3.27
N LEU A 209 -16.95 -27.83 3.59
CA LEU A 209 -15.69 -27.70 4.31
C LEU A 209 -14.57 -27.53 3.28
N PHE A 210 -13.70 -26.55 3.49
CA PHE A 210 -12.58 -26.30 2.58
C PHE A 210 -11.34 -25.77 3.30
N ALA A 211 -10.18 -26.05 2.72
CA ALA A 211 -8.89 -25.60 3.23
C ALA A 211 -8.43 -24.30 2.57
N ILE A 212 -7.94 -23.36 3.37
CA ILE A 212 -7.32 -22.10 2.93
C ILE A 212 -6.00 -21.84 3.66
N SER A 213 -5.17 -20.92 3.17
CA SER A 213 -3.97 -20.48 3.89
C SER A 213 -4.33 -19.60 5.10
N GLU A 214 -3.63 -19.81 6.23
CA GLU A 214 -3.68 -18.92 7.41
C GLU A 214 -2.92 -17.60 7.21
N VAL A 215 -2.18 -17.45 6.10
CA VAL A 215 -1.40 -16.25 5.81
C VAL A 215 -2.35 -15.09 5.48
N ASP A 216 -2.24 -14.00 6.22
CA ASP A 216 -3.03 -12.79 5.99
C ASP A 216 -2.85 -12.28 4.54
N GLY A 217 -3.94 -11.88 3.88
CA GLY A 217 -3.94 -11.47 2.49
C GLY A 217 -3.90 -12.60 1.45
N CYS A 218 -3.88 -13.87 1.87
CA CYS A 218 -3.97 -15.01 0.94
C CYS A 218 -5.40 -15.45 0.61
N TYR A 219 -6.40 -14.92 1.31
CA TYR A 219 -7.79 -15.32 1.13
C TYR A 219 -8.74 -14.16 1.41
N SER A 220 -9.75 -14.02 0.56
CA SER A 220 -11.03 -13.40 0.90
C SER A 220 -12.17 -14.16 0.22
N ILE A 221 -13.36 -14.11 0.83
CA ILE A 221 -14.54 -14.85 0.37
C ILE A 221 -14.88 -14.44 -1.06
N GLY A 222 -15.03 -15.43 -1.93
CA GLY A 222 -15.48 -15.27 -3.31
C GLY A 222 -16.98 -15.52 -3.47
N ARG A 223 -17.32 -16.31 -4.48
CA ARG A 223 -18.66 -16.80 -4.77
C ARG A 223 -19.02 -17.95 -3.84
N GLU A 224 -20.25 -17.93 -3.36
CA GLU A 224 -20.90 -19.01 -2.61
C GLU A 224 -22.32 -19.17 -3.16
N GLU A 225 -22.44 -19.79 -4.33
CA GLU A 225 -23.69 -19.89 -5.09
C GLU A 225 -24.05 -21.33 -5.41
N ALA A 226 -25.35 -21.61 -5.46
CA ALA A 226 -25.88 -22.90 -5.89
C ALA A 226 -26.90 -22.74 -7.00
N ARG A 227 -26.92 -23.69 -7.92
CA ARG A 227 -27.88 -23.79 -9.03
C ARG A 227 -28.28 -25.24 -9.28
N VAL A 228 -29.48 -25.46 -9.78
CA VAL A 228 -29.94 -26.79 -10.20
C VAL A 228 -29.80 -26.93 -11.71
N ASP A 229 -29.26 -28.06 -12.14
CA ASP A 229 -29.11 -28.46 -13.54
C ASP A 229 -29.59 -29.92 -13.71
N GLY A 230 -30.91 -30.06 -13.91
CA GLY A 230 -31.56 -31.37 -13.96
C GLY A 230 -31.50 -32.07 -12.60
N SER A 231 -30.88 -33.25 -12.56
CA SER A 231 -30.67 -34.01 -11.32
C SER A 231 -29.36 -33.65 -10.60
N ARG A 232 -28.75 -32.49 -10.91
CA ARG A 232 -27.52 -32.02 -10.29
C ARG A 232 -27.74 -30.70 -9.56
N ILE A 233 -27.18 -30.61 -8.37
CA ILE A 233 -27.05 -29.35 -7.61
C ILE A 233 -25.60 -28.93 -7.78
N VAL A 234 -25.35 -27.90 -8.60
CA VAL A 234 -24.00 -27.38 -8.82
C VAL A 234 -23.76 -26.26 -7.83
N VAL A 235 -22.67 -26.37 -7.08
CA VAL A 235 -22.25 -25.41 -6.05
C VAL A 235 -20.90 -24.84 -6.45
N ASP A 236 -20.83 -23.52 -6.52
CA ASP A 236 -19.61 -22.77 -6.79
C ASP A 236 -19.18 -22.10 -5.47
N VAL A 237 -18.08 -22.60 -4.89
CA VAL A 237 -17.42 -22.00 -3.71
C VAL A 237 -16.01 -21.57 -4.11
N THR A 238 -15.77 -20.27 -4.19
CA THR A 238 -14.50 -19.72 -4.65
C THR A 238 -13.88 -18.78 -3.62
N ALA A 239 -12.60 -18.46 -3.84
CA ALA A 239 -11.84 -17.52 -3.06
C ALA A 239 -11.15 -16.51 -3.97
N TRP A 240 -11.07 -15.27 -3.53
CA TRP A 240 -10.11 -14.32 -4.09
C TRP A 240 -8.75 -14.56 -3.46
N VAL A 241 -7.77 -14.90 -4.30
CA VAL A 241 -6.38 -15.20 -3.91
C VAL A 241 -5.41 -14.25 -4.63
N PRO A 242 -4.18 -14.06 -4.13
CA PRO A 242 -3.17 -13.29 -4.84
C PRO A 242 -2.95 -13.79 -6.26
N ALA A 243 -2.73 -12.86 -7.20
CA ALA A 243 -2.39 -13.22 -8.58
C ALA A 243 -1.17 -14.16 -8.62
N PRO A 244 -1.12 -15.17 -9.52
CA PRO A 244 -0.06 -16.17 -9.60
C PRO A 244 1.22 -15.60 -10.22
N THR A 245 1.79 -14.59 -9.56
CA THR A 245 3.01 -13.89 -9.97
C THR A 245 4.21 -14.39 -9.16
N PRO A 246 5.45 -14.36 -9.70
CA PRO A 246 6.65 -14.77 -8.96
C PRO A 246 6.89 -13.99 -7.66
N TRP A 247 6.36 -12.78 -7.56
CA TRP A 247 6.47 -11.88 -6.40
C TRP A 247 5.19 -11.85 -5.55
N ALA A 248 4.25 -12.77 -5.76
CA ALA A 248 3.05 -12.88 -4.95
C ALA A 248 3.39 -13.24 -3.49
N ILE A 249 2.41 -13.01 -2.61
CA ILE A 249 2.45 -13.52 -1.23
C ILE A 249 2.54 -15.05 -1.31
N ASP A 250 3.45 -15.64 -0.53
CA ASP A 250 3.56 -17.10 -0.44
C ASP A 250 2.45 -17.66 0.45
N CYS A 251 1.41 -18.18 -0.20
CA CYS A 251 0.23 -18.77 0.45
C CYS A 251 0.35 -20.28 0.69
N SER A 252 1.54 -20.86 0.54
CA SER A 252 1.73 -22.32 0.69
C SER A 252 1.82 -22.79 2.15
N ASP A 253 1.88 -21.86 3.11
CA ASP A 253 2.03 -22.19 4.53
C ASP A 253 0.66 -22.32 5.23
N ARG A 254 0.54 -23.34 6.09
CA ARG A 254 -0.56 -23.68 7.03
C ARG A 254 -1.99 -23.60 6.48
N THR A 255 -2.69 -24.73 6.47
CA THR A 255 -4.11 -24.78 6.08
C THR A 255 -5.04 -24.65 7.29
N LEU A 256 -5.92 -23.65 7.28
CA LEU A 256 -7.10 -23.56 8.13
C LEU A 256 -8.28 -24.19 7.38
N GLU A 257 -9.06 -25.01 8.08
CA GLU A 257 -10.34 -25.49 7.57
C GLU A 257 -11.42 -24.46 7.91
N LEU A 258 -12.19 -24.07 6.90
CA LEU A 258 -13.32 -23.16 7.00
C LEU A 258 -14.60 -23.82 6.45
N ASP A 259 -15.72 -23.18 6.77
CA ASP A 259 -17.06 -23.61 6.39
C ASP A 259 -17.73 -22.57 5.49
N ALA A 260 -18.41 -23.04 4.44
CA ALA A 260 -19.38 -22.26 3.68
C ALA A 260 -20.75 -22.95 3.76
N TYR A 261 -21.80 -22.16 4.00
CA TYR A 261 -23.19 -22.62 4.04
C TYR A 261 -23.94 -22.05 2.84
N VAL A 262 -24.04 -22.84 1.76
CA VAL A 262 -24.68 -22.41 0.53
C VAL A 262 -26.16 -22.77 0.56
N TYR A 263 -27.00 -21.77 0.84
CA TYR A 263 -28.45 -21.94 0.88
C TYR A 263 -29.02 -22.11 -0.52
N LEU A 264 -29.87 -23.12 -0.70
CA LEU A 264 -30.51 -23.35 -2.00
C LEU A 264 -31.64 -22.36 -2.28
N GLY A 265 -32.17 -21.65 -1.28
CA GLY A 265 -33.18 -20.60 -1.50
C GLY A 265 -34.35 -21.08 -2.38
N SER A 266 -34.72 -20.29 -3.41
CA SER A 266 -35.74 -20.68 -4.40
C SER A 266 -35.32 -21.86 -5.30
N VAL A 267 -34.02 -22.13 -5.42
CA VAL A 267 -33.51 -23.32 -6.12
C VAL A 267 -33.92 -24.60 -5.39
N GLY A 268 -34.08 -24.53 -4.06
CA GLY A 268 -34.63 -25.62 -3.25
C GLY A 268 -36.09 -25.97 -3.59
N GLU A 269 -36.87 -25.03 -4.16
CA GLU A 269 -38.26 -25.29 -4.59
C GLU A 269 -38.34 -26.15 -5.85
N GLU A 270 -37.24 -26.25 -6.61
CA GLU A 270 -37.13 -27.12 -7.79
C GLU A 270 -36.81 -28.58 -7.42
N LEU A 271 -36.49 -28.84 -6.14
CA LEU A 271 -36.18 -30.17 -5.63
C LEU A 271 -37.47 -30.95 -5.37
N ALA A 272 -37.65 -32.07 -6.07
CA ALA A 272 -38.80 -32.94 -5.87
C ALA A 272 -38.55 -33.93 -4.73
N ALA A 273 -39.51 -34.00 -3.79
CA ALA A 273 -39.45 -34.96 -2.68
C ALA A 273 -39.40 -36.40 -3.21
N GLY A 274 -38.48 -37.20 -2.68
CA GLY A 274 -38.22 -38.58 -3.12
C GLY A 274 -37.30 -38.72 -4.33
N ASP A 275 -36.94 -37.64 -5.02
CA ASP A 275 -35.99 -37.68 -6.13
C ASP A 275 -34.55 -37.62 -5.64
N THR A 276 -33.66 -38.20 -6.43
CA THR A 276 -32.22 -38.25 -6.14
C THR A 276 -31.46 -37.19 -6.93
N TYR A 277 -30.67 -36.38 -6.23
CA TYR A 277 -29.81 -35.35 -6.80
C TYR A 277 -28.34 -35.64 -6.50
N THR A 278 -27.47 -35.27 -7.42
CA THR A 278 -26.02 -35.28 -7.19
C THR A 278 -25.55 -33.85 -6.92
N VAL A 279 -24.95 -33.60 -5.76
CA VAL A 279 -24.29 -32.34 -5.42
C VAL A 279 -22.90 -32.33 -6.03
N GLU A 280 -22.59 -31.33 -6.84
CA GLU A 280 -21.31 -31.12 -7.51
C GLU A 280 -20.68 -29.81 -7.02
N VAL A 281 -19.62 -29.88 -6.21
CA VAL A 281 -18.91 -28.69 -5.70
C VAL A 281 -17.67 -28.42 -6.55
N ASN A 282 -17.57 -27.22 -7.13
CA ASN A 282 -16.44 -26.78 -7.96
C ASN A 282 -16.05 -27.76 -9.08
N GLY A 283 -16.99 -28.57 -9.56
CA GLY A 283 -16.75 -29.59 -10.58
C GLY A 283 -15.98 -30.83 -10.13
N MET A 284 -15.66 -30.99 -8.84
CA MET A 284 -14.76 -32.06 -8.36
C MET A 284 -15.43 -33.07 -7.41
N GLU A 285 -16.33 -32.65 -6.52
CA GLU A 285 -16.93 -33.54 -5.52
C GLU A 285 -18.36 -33.89 -5.87
N SER A 286 -18.70 -35.20 -5.94
CA SER A 286 -20.06 -35.67 -6.23
C SER A 286 -20.64 -36.48 -5.06
N LEU A 287 -21.63 -35.92 -4.35
CA LEU A 287 -22.42 -36.66 -3.35
C LEU A 287 -23.82 -36.90 -3.92
N THR A 288 -24.35 -38.12 -3.83
CA THR A 288 -25.69 -38.45 -4.33
C THR A 288 -26.66 -38.60 -3.16
N LEU A 289 -27.81 -37.94 -3.22
CA LEU A 289 -28.79 -37.88 -2.13
C LEU A 289 -30.23 -37.93 -2.63
N ALA A 290 -31.11 -38.62 -1.92
CA ALA A 290 -32.56 -38.50 -2.06
C ALA A 290 -33.14 -37.37 -1.20
N VAL A 291 -34.00 -36.53 -1.79
CA VAL A 291 -34.71 -35.45 -1.08
C VAL A 291 -35.77 -36.09 -0.15
N PRO A 292 -35.81 -35.72 1.15
CA PRO A 292 -36.72 -36.31 2.13
C PRO A 292 -38.21 -36.05 1.88
#